data_AF-A0A2U1N0M7-F1
#
_entry.id   AF-A0A2U1N0M7-F1
#
_cell.length_a   1.000
_cell.length_b   1.000
_cell.length_c   1.000
_cell.angle_alpha   90.00
_cell.angle_beta   90.00
_cell.angle_gamma   90.00
#
_symmetry.space_group_name_H-M   'P 1'
#
loop_
_entity.id
_entity.type
_entity.pdbx_description
1 polymer ?
#
loop_
_entity_poly.entity_id
_entity_poly.type
_entity_poly.pdbx_seq_one_letter_code
_entity_poly.pdbx_strand_id
1 'polypeptide(L)'
;MIRVAIGGKSKSLLKHLTEAPPEKTTTEKYETWEQEDLIVFSWLIQNIEPNIAGNLTEYPTAKALWDALVVTYSSGKDKLQTFNLHVKANEIRQNGKSLEEFWIELQGVWGEIDRIDPNPMKCKDDIQAYTQIRSEQKLFQFLNGIDRKFEPIKREALRVDPLPTAEAAYAMVRKEAAHQVILGATNSETHGVATGLVAAETDGTGLATKSFRKFDGKKKTTREDKSHLKCEECGMSRHTKDHMFRDYRISRMVDRWA
;
A
#
# COMPACT_ATOMS: atom_id res chain seq x y z
N MET A 1 -2.42 19.69 -3.08
CA MET A 1 -3.16 19.79 -4.35
C MET A 1 -2.68 20.91 -5.29
N ILE A 2 -2.08 22.01 -4.79
CA ILE A 2 -1.61 23.13 -5.65
C ILE A 2 -0.43 22.78 -6.58
N ARG A 3 0.45 21.84 -6.21
CA ARG A 3 1.56 21.40 -7.08
C ARG A 3 1.13 20.75 -8.40
N VAL A 4 -0.10 20.23 -8.48
CA VAL A 4 -0.59 19.49 -9.66
C VAL A 4 -1.12 20.44 -10.75
N ALA A 5 -1.56 21.65 -10.38
CA ALA A 5 -2.00 22.66 -11.35
C ALA A 5 -0.85 23.38 -12.08
N ILE A 6 0.39 23.21 -11.61
CA ILE A 6 1.56 23.95 -12.06
C ILE A 6 2.47 23.01 -12.87
N GLY A 7 1.99 22.60 -14.05
CA GLY A 7 2.75 21.78 -15.00
C GLY A 7 3.66 22.62 -15.92
N GLY A 8 4.90 22.16 -16.14
CA GLY A 8 5.78 22.44 -17.28
C GLY A 8 6.15 23.90 -17.59
N LYS A 9 5.18 24.72 -17.99
CA LYS A 9 5.32 26.14 -18.37
C LYS A 9 5.25 27.11 -17.19
N SER A 10 4.83 26.64 -16.02
CA SER A 10 4.51 27.47 -14.85
C SER A 10 5.57 27.45 -13.74
N LYS A 11 6.75 26.85 -13.99
CA LYS A 11 7.92 27.02 -13.11
C LYS A 11 8.32 28.49 -12.96
N SER A 12 8.24 29.27 -14.02
CA SER A 12 8.48 30.72 -13.96
C SER A 12 7.45 31.42 -13.08
N LEU A 13 6.20 30.96 -13.07
CA LEU A 13 5.13 31.58 -12.27
C LEU A 13 5.23 31.24 -10.77
N LEU A 14 5.89 30.13 -10.40
CA LEU A 14 6.15 29.81 -8.99
C LEU A 14 6.96 30.89 -8.25
N LYS A 15 7.83 31.62 -8.98
CA LYS A 15 8.65 32.69 -8.40
C LYS A 15 7.78 33.77 -7.73
N HIS A 16 6.56 34.01 -8.23
CA HIS A 16 5.60 34.97 -7.67
C HIS A 16 5.01 34.55 -6.31
N LEU A 17 5.17 33.28 -5.91
CA LEU A 17 4.74 32.78 -4.60
C LEU A 17 5.91 32.58 -3.63
N THR A 18 7.14 32.52 -4.13
CA THR A 18 8.33 32.18 -3.33
C THR A 18 9.30 33.34 -3.16
N GLU A 19 9.44 34.19 -4.16
CA GLU A 19 10.40 35.29 -4.17
C GLU A 19 9.73 36.61 -3.78
N ALA A 20 10.54 37.60 -3.40
CA ALA A 20 10.05 38.94 -3.14
C ALA A 20 9.74 39.64 -4.48
N PRO A 21 8.71 40.50 -4.53
CA PRO A 21 8.42 41.28 -5.72
C PRO A 21 9.60 42.21 -6.06
N PRO A 22 9.91 42.41 -7.35
CA PRO A 22 10.96 43.31 -7.78
C PRO A 22 10.59 44.76 -7.46
N GLU A 23 11.60 45.63 -7.41
CA GLU A 23 11.37 47.07 -7.24
C GLU A 23 10.53 47.62 -8.39
N LYS A 24 9.56 48.48 -8.05
CA LYS A 24 8.71 49.15 -9.04
C LYS A 24 9.58 50.02 -9.94
N THR A 25 9.66 49.64 -11.21
CA THR A 25 10.39 50.39 -12.25
C THR A 25 9.50 50.54 -13.48
N THR A 26 9.68 51.61 -14.25
CA THR A 26 8.91 51.86 -15.50
C THR A 26 9.42 51.05 -16.70
N THR A 27 10.02 49.89 -16.43
CA THR A 27 10.63 49.05 -17.48
C THR A 27 9.57 48.09 -18.00
N GLU A 28 9.56 47.80 -19.30
CA GLU A 28 8.72 46.77 -19.95
C GLU A 28 8.79 45.41 -19.23
N LYS A 29 9.94 45.09 -18.63
CA LYS A 29 10.16 43.90 -17.80
C LYS A 29 9.30 43.87 -16.54
N TYR A 30 9.09 45.03 -15.89
CA TYR A 30 8.24 45.13 -14.71
C TYR A 30 6.76 44.98 -15.08
N GLU A 31 6.32 45.59 -16.18
CA GLU A 31 4.94 45.43 -16.67
C GLU A 31 4.64 43.97 -17.00
N THR A 32 5.57 43.28 -17.66
CA THR A 32 5.45 41.84 -17.94
C THR A 32 5.36 41.03 -16.64
N TRP A 33 6.19 41.36 -15.64
CA TRP A 33 6.16 40.71 -14.32
C TRP A 33 4.83 40.95 -13.60
N GLU A 34 4.30 42.18 -13.64
CA GLU A 34 3.03 42.53 -12.99
C GLU A 34 1.84 41.77 -13.61
N GLN A 35 1.84 41.59 -14.94
CA GLN A 35 0.84 40.75 -15.61
C GLN A 35 0.95 39.27 -15.19
N GLU A 36 2.17 38.72 -15.10
CA GLU A 36 2.40 37.37 -14.59
C GLU A 36 1.91 37.22 -13.13
N ASP A 37 2.15 38.24 -12.29
CA ASP A 37 1.73 38.26 -10.89
C ASP A 37 0.20 38.25 -10.75
N LEU A 38 -0.50 39.07 -11.54
CA LEU A 38 -1.97 39.11 -11.56
C LEU A 38 -2.60 37.79 -11.99
N ILE A 39 -1.98 37.06 -12.94
CA ILE A 39 -2.43 35.72 -13.34
C ILE A 39 -2.37 34.79 -12.12
N VAL A 40 -1.24 34.74 -11.42
CA VAL A 40 -1.06 33.90 -10.24
C VAL A 40 -2.03 34.31 -9.12
N PHE A 41 -2.21 35.61 -8.91
CA PHE A 41 -3.18 36.15 -7.95
C PHE A 41 -4.61 35.69 -8.24
N SER A 42 -5.04 35.76 -9.51
CA SER A 42 -6.37 35.32 -9.93
C SER A 42 -6.58 33.82 -9.70
N TRP A 43 -5.55 33.00 -9.94
CA TRP A 43 -5.60 31.57 -9.68
C TRP A 43 -5.72 31.27 -8.19
N LEU A 44 -5.03 32.02 -7.32
CA LEU A 44 -5.20 31.89 -5.88
C LEU A 44 -6.64 32.17 -5.47
N ILE A 45 -7.22 33.30 -5.89
CA ILE A 45 -8.60 33.66 -5.55
C ILE A 45 -9.61 32.63 -6.08
N GLN A 46 -9.45 32.14 -7.30
CA GLN A 46 -10.36 31.15 -7.89
C GLN A 46 -10.36 29.80 -7.16
N ASN A 47 -9.31 29.49 -6.40
CA ASN A 47 -9.18 28.22 -5.68
C ASN A 47 -9.47 28.36 -4.17
N ILE A 48 -9.97 29.52 -3.73
CA ILE A 48 -10.32 29.78 -2.33
C ILE A 48 -11.85 29.76 -2.19
N GLU A 49 -12.34 29.16 -1.11
CA GLU A 49 -13.78 29.15 -0.85
C GLU A 49 -14.32 30.59 -0.68
N PRO A 50 -15.51 30.92 -1.24
CA PRO A 50 -16.03 32.30 -1.24
C PRO A 50 -16.20 32.93 0.13
N ASN A 51 -16.43 32.12 1.17
CA ASN A 51 -16.51 32.52 2.58
C ASN A 51 -15.17 33.05 3.14
N ILE A 52 -14.04 32.68 2.52
CA ILE A 52 -12.68 33.12 2.88
C ILE A 52 -12.22 34.30 2.00
N ALA A 53 -12.86 34.50 0.84
CA ALA A 53 -12.41 35.40 -0.22
C ALA A 53 -12.64 36.90 0.04
N GLY A 54 -13.48 37.27 1.01
CA GLY A 54 -14.02 38.63 1.17
C GLY A 54 -13.00 39.77 1.26
N ASN A 55 -11.79 39.50 1.77
CA ASN A 55 -10.74 40.51 1.98
C ASN A 55 -9.44 40.20 1.21
N LEU A 56 -9.45 39.24 0.28
CA LEU A 56 -8.22 38.76 -0.36
C LEU A 56 -7.74 39.64 -1.51
N THR A 57 -8.55 40.58 -2.00
CA THR A 57 -8.19 41.52 -3.07
C THR A 57 -7.40 42.73 -2.57
N GLU A 58 -7.26 42.90 -1.24
CA GLU A 58 -6.52 44.03 -0.64
C GLU A 58 -5.00 43.84 -0.73
N TYR A 59 -4.53 42.63 -1.05
CA TYR A 59 -3.11 42.32 -1.12
C TYR A 59 -2.49 42.83 -2.42
N PRO A 60 -1.32 43.50 -2.36
CA PRO A 60 -0.73 44.18 -3.51
C PRO A 60 -0.05 43.23 -4.52
N THR A 61 0.23 41.98 -4.14
CA THR A 61 0.91 40.98 -4.99
C THR A 61 0.44 39.57 -4.64
N ALA A 62 0.64 38.62 -5.57
CA ALA A 62 0.36 37.21 -5.35
C ALA A 62 1.15 36.66 -4.16
N LYS A 63 2.39 37.13 -3.98
CA LYS A 63 3.24 36.79 -2.83
C LYS A 63 2.62 37.23 -1.51
N ALA A 64 2.17 38.48 -1.42
CA ALA A 64 1.60 39.02 -0.20
C ALA A 64 0.29 38.29 0.19
N LEU A 65 -0.56 37.99 -0.80
CA LEU A 65 -1.75 37.17 -0.60
C LEU A 65 -1.37 35.77 -0.10
N TRP A 66 -0.42 35.11 -0.78
CA TRP A 66 0.04 33.77 -0.41
C TRP A 66 0.61 33.71 1.01
N ASP A 67 1.44 34.68 1.39
CA ASP A 67 2.00 34.75 2.75
C ASP A 67 0.92 34.93 3.80
N ALA A 68 -0.06 35.79 3.56
CA ALA A 68 -1.18 35.98 4.49
C ALA A 68 -2.03 34.71 4.62
N LEU A 69 -2.28 34.01 3.52
CA LEU A 69 -2.97 32.71 3.54
C LEU A 69 -2.16 31.66 4.31
N VAL A 70 -0.84 31.65 4.14
CA VAL A 70 0.05 30.76 4.88
C VAL A 70 0.01 31.08 6.37
N VAL A 71 0.08 32.34 6.78
CA VAL A 71 0.01 32.74 8.19
C VAL A 71 -1.36 32.39 8.80
N THR A 72 -2.44 32.64 8.08
CA THR A 72 -3.80 32.51 8.61
C THR A 72 -4.29 31.07 8.60
N TYR A 73 -3.95 30.29 7.56
CA TYR A 73 -4.53 28.96 7.31
C TYR A 73 -3.50 27.84 7.23
N SER A 74 -2.20 28.12 7.08
CA SER A 74 -1.21 27.05 7.13
C SER A 74 -0.92 26.68 8.59
N SER A 75 -1.52 25.57 9.00
CA SER A 75 -1.16 24.84 10.23
C SER A 75 0.01 23.88 9.98
N GLY A 76 0.71 23.99 8.84
CA GLY A 76 1.69 23.02 8.32
C GLY A 76 2.99 22.86 9.13
N LYS A 77 3.10 23.50 10.30
CA LYS A 77 4.16 23.27 11.30
C LYS A 77 3.62 23.03 12.69
N ASP A 78 2.30 23.02 12.85
CA ASP A 78 1.68 22.95 14.15
C ASP A 78 1.79 21.51 14.66
N LYS A 79 2.45 21.32 15.79
CA LYS A 79 2.53 20.02 16.45
C LYS A 79 1.13 19.45 16.75
N LEU A 80 0.12 20.32 16.84
CA LEU A 80 -1.29 19.94 16.89
C LEU A 80 -1.75 19.16 15.66
N GLN A 81 -1.33 19.54 14.45
CA GLN A 81 -1.69 18.80 13.23
C GLN A 81 -1.05 17.41 13.23
N THR A 82 0.24 17.32 13.58
CA THR A 82 0.94 16.03 13.74
C THR A 82 0.23 15.16 14.77
N PHE A 83 -0.14 15.73 15.93
CA PHE A 83 -0.90 15.04 16.96
C PHE A 83 -2.24 14.51 16.44
N ASN A 84 -3.04 15.34 15.76
CA ASN A 84 -4.33 14.94 15.21
C ASN A 84 -4.21 13.81 14.18
N LEU A 85 -3.17 13.84 13.33
CA LEU A 85 -2.90 12.75 12.38
C LEU A 85 -2.54 11.44 13.09
N HIS A 86 -1.72 11.50 14.15
CA HIS A 86 -1.42 10.31 14.95
C HIS A 86 -2.65 9.77 15.67
N VAL A 87 -3.51 10.62 16.23
CA VAL A 87 -4.80 10.20 16.80
C VAL A 87 -5.64 9.49 15.73
N LYS A 88 -5.83 10.13 14.57
CA LYS A 88 -6.58 9.56 13.45
C LYS A 88 -6.03 8.20 13.01
N ALA A 89 -4.70 8.07 12.85
CA ALA A 89 -4.06 6.81 12.47
C ALA A 89 -4.33 5.68 13.48
N ASN A 90 -4.39 6.01 14.78
CA ASN A 90 -4.69 5.05 15.83
C ASN A 90 -6.18 4.74 15.99
N GLU A 91 -7.08 5.56 15.46
CA GLU A 91 -8.54 5.40 15.55
C GLU A 91 -9.15 4.73 14.32
N ILE A 92 -8.48 4.75 13.17
CA ILE A 92 -8.96 4.07 11.96
C ILE A 92 -9.16 2.57 12.24
N ARG A 93 -10.36 2.09 11.93
CA ARG A 93 -10.78 0.69 12.04
C ARG A 93 -11.41 0.25 10.72
N GLN A 94 -11.26 -1.03 10.39
CA GLN A 94 -11.91 -1.62 9.22
C GLN A 94 -13.43 -1.52 9.35
N ASN A 95 -14.01 -1.88 10.51
CA ASN A 95 -15.43 -1.67 10.86
C ASN A 95 -16.40 -2.10 9.74
N GLY A 96 -16.15 -3.26 9.12
CA GLY A 96 -16.99 -3.80 8.04
C GLY A 96 -16.72 -3.23 6.64
N LYS A 97 -15.86 -2.22 6.48
CA LYS A 97 -15.34 -1.80 5.17
C LYS A 97 -14.52 -2.93 4.53
N SER A 98 -14.34 -2.85 3.21
CA SER A 98 -13.40 -3.74 2.54
C SER A 98 -11.97 -3.54 3.09
N LEU A 99 -11.15 -4.60 3.00
CA LEU A 99 -9.78 -4.54 3.49
C LEU A 99 -8.95 -3.53 2.67
N GLU A 100 -9.24 -3.41 1.38
CA GLU A 100 -8.66 -2.45 0.45
C GLU A 100 -8.98 -1.00 0.80
N GLU A 101 -10.26 -0.68 1.07
CA GLU A 101 -10.66 0.69 1.46
C GLU A 101 -10.00 1.11 2.78
N PHE A 102 -10.00 0.22 3.77
CA PHE A 102 -9.33 0.45 5.05
C PHE A 102 -7.82 0.67 4.88
N TRP A 103 -7.18 -0.13 4.04
CA TRP A 103 -5.74 -0.01 3.77
C TRP A 103 -5.39 1.31 3.09
N ILE A 104 -6.18 1.74 2.10
CA ILE A 104 -6.00 3.02 1.41
C ILE A 104 -6.15 4.19 2.40
N GLU A 105 -7.13 4.12 3.31
CA GLU A 105 -7.36 5.16 4.32
C GLU A 105 -6.15 5.29 5.27
N LEU A 106 -5.61 4.15 5.76
CA LEU A 106 -4.40 4.14 6.58
C LEU A 106 -3.18 4.69 5.83
N GLN A 107 -2.95 4.24 4.59
CA GLN A 107 -1.82 4.71 3.78
C GLN A 107 -1.89 6.22 3.53
N GLY A 108 -3.09 6.76 3.32
CA GLY A 108 -3.30 8.20 3.16
C GLY A 108 -2.84 8.98 4.39
N VAL A 109 -3.27 8.56 5.58
CA VAL A 109 -2.87 9.23 6.84
C VAL A 109 -1.38 9.07 7.11
N TRP A 110 -0.81 7.88 6.91
CA TRP A 110 0.63 7.68 7.06
C TRP A 110 1.45 8.54 6.10
N GLY A 111 1.03 8.66 4.84
CA GLY A 111 1.70 9.52 3.87
C GLY A 111 1.68 11.01 4.27
N GLU A 112 0.60 11.46 4.89
CA GLU A 112 0.53 12.82 5.45
C GLU A 112 1.46 13.00 6.66
N ILE A 113 1.50 12.02 7.57
CA ILE A 113 2.42 12.01 8.71
C ILE A 113 3.87 12.07 8.22
N ASP A 114 4.26 11.18 7.31
CA ASP A 114 5.63 11.11 6.79
C ASP A 114 6.07 12.41 6.11
N ARG A 115 5.12 13.14 5.49
CA ARG A 115 5.38 14.44 4.85
C ARG A 115 5.56 15.57 5.86
N ILE A 116 4.77 15.59 6.93
CA ILE A 116 4.75 16.68 7.92
C ILE A 116 5.78 16.48 9.02
N ASP A 117 6.12 15.22 9.34
CA ASP A 117 7.05 14.81 10.38
C ASP A 117 8.21 13.98 9.80
N PRO A 118 9.11 14.61 9.01
CA PRO A 118 10.23 13.91 8.40
C PRO A 118 11.29 13.49 9.43
N ASN A 119 12.06 12.46 9.10
CA ASN A 119 13.16 11.99 9.94
C ASN A 119 14.25 13.09 10.10
N PRO A 120 14.56 13.55 11.33
CA PRO A 120 15.60 14.55 11.56
C PRO A 120 17.02 13.98 11.57
N MET A 121 17.17 12.65 11.63
CA MET A 121 18.47 11.97 11.73
C MET A 121 19.30 12.11 10.46
N LYS A 122 20.63 12.17 10.62
CA LYS A 122 21.58 12.35 9.51
C LYS A 122 22.49 11.14 9.27
N CYS A 123 22.75 10.34 10.30
CA CYS A 123 23.63 9.19 10.16
C CYS A 123 22.84 7.98 9.64
N LYS A 124 23.50 7.10 8.87
CA LYS A 124 22.85 5.99 8.18
C LYS A 124 22.22 4.99 9.15
N ASP A 125 22.91 4.67 10.23
CA ASP A 125 22.46 3.66 11.20
C ASP A 125 21.25 4.15 12.00
N ASP A 126 21.25 5.41 12.43
CA ASP A 126 20.09 6.02 13.10
C ASP A 126 18.89 6.14 12.16
N ILE A 127 19.12 6.44 10.87
CA ILE A 127 18.05 6.49 9.87
C ILE A 127 17.41 5.10 9.71
N GLN A 128 18.23 4.04 9.67
CA GLN A 128 17.73 2.67 9.58
C GLN A 128 16.93 2.29 10.82
N ALA A 129 17.45 2.57 12.03
CA ALA A 129 16.75 2.32 13.28
C ALA A 129 15.42 3.07 13.38
N TYR A 130 15.41 4.36 13.02
CA TYR A 130 14.20 5.18 13.00
C TYR A 130 13.16 4.65 12.01
N THR A 131 13.60 4.25 10.82
CA THR A 131 12.72 3.68 9.79
C THR A 131 12.09 2.38 10.26
N GLN A 132 12.86 1.54 10.96
CA GLN A 132 12.35 0.30 11.55
C GLN A 132 11.28 0.59 12.61
N ILE A 133 11.54 1.52 13.54
CA ILE A 133 10.57 1.93 14.57
C ILE A 133 9.28 2.47 13.93
N ARG A 134 9.39 3.31 12.89
CA ARG A 134 8.23 3.83 12.15
C ARG A 134 7.46 2.72 11.43
N SER A 135 8.18 1.75 10.85
CA SER A 135 7.57 0.58 10.19
C SER A 135 6.76 -0.27 11.19
N GLU A 136 7.31 -0.52 12.38
CA GLU A 136 6.63 -1.26 13.44
C GLU A 136 5.39 -0.51 13.97
N GLN A 137 5.46 0.81 14.12
CA GLN A 137 4.30 1.61 14.49
C GLN A 137 3.15 1.47 13.47
N LYS A 138 3.46 1.53 12.17
CA LYS A 138 2.48 1.32 11.10
C LYS A 138 1.89 -0.09 11.14
N LEU A 139 2.73 -1.11 11.38
CA LEU A 139 2.27 -2.49 11.58
C LEU A 139 1.26 -2.57 12.72
N PHE A 140 1.58 -2.01 13.89
CA PHE A 140 0.69 -2.09 15.06
C PHE A 140 -0.63 -1.36 14.83
N GLN A 141 -0.60 -0.20 14.16
CA GLN A 141 -1.81 0.52 13.78
C GLN A 141 -2.69 -0.29 12.82
N PHE A 142 -2.09 -0.92 11.81
CA PHE A 142 -2.81 -1.83 10.91
C PHE A 142 -3.44 -3.01 11.67
N LEU A 143 -2.66 -3.73 12.47
CA LEU A 143 -3.12 -4.89 13.23
C LEU A 143 -4.17 -4.54 14.31
N ASN A 144 -4.14 -3.32 14.84
CA ASN A 144 -5.15 -2.81 15.75
C ASN A 144 -6.44 -2.41 15.02
N GLY A 145 -6.32 -2.06 13.74
CA GLY A 145 -7.42 -1.58 12.92
C GLY A 145 -8.25 -2.65 12.21
N ILE A 146 -7.66 -3.79 11.87
CA ILE A 146 -8.34 -4.88 11.14
C ILE A 146 -9.46 -5.55 11.95
N ASP A 147 -10.47 -6.07 11.25
CA ASP A 147 -11.62 -6.73 11.89
C ASP A 147 -11.23 -8.00 12.66
N ARG A 148 -11.99 -8.31 13.71
CA ARG A 148 -11.78 -9.47 14.61
C ARG A 148 -11.69 -10.82 13.91
N LYS A 149 -12.30 -10.98 12.73
CA LYS A 149 -12.22 -12.21 11.93
C LYS A 149 -10.78 -12.58 11.53
N PHE A 150 -9.88 -11.60 11.53
CA PHE A 150 -8.46 -11.78 11.20
C PHE A 150 -7.54 -11.93 12.42
N GLU A 151 -8.10 -12.09 13.63
CA GLU A 151 -7.32 -12.33 14.86
C GLU A 151 -6.30 -13.50 14.76
N PRO A 152 -6.59 -14.62 14.08
CA PRO A 152 -5.58 -15.67 13.86
C PRO A 152 -4.34 -15.17 13.11
N ILE A 153 -4.54 -14.38 12.06
CA ILE A 153 -3.45 -13.83 11.23
C ILE A 153 -2.70 -12.74 11.98
N LYS A 154 -3.38 -11.94 12.80
CA LYS A 154 -2.72 -10.99 13.71
C LYS A 154 -1.72 -11.67 14.63
N ARG A 155 -2.10 -12.79 15.24
CA ARG A 155 -1.19 -13.59 16.09
C ARG A 155 -0.06 -14.25 15.31
N GLU A 156 -0.30 -14.61 14.06
CA GLU A 156 0.75 -15.15 13.18
C GLU A 156 1.77 -14.07 12.82
N ALA A 157 1.31 -12.89 12.38
CA ALA A 157 2.17 -11.76 12.04
C ALA A 157 3.06 -11.34 13.21
N LEU A 158 2.52 -11.30 14.44
CA LEU A 158 3.27 -10.96 15.66
C LEU A 158 4.28 -12.03 16.11
N ARG A 159 4.27 -13.24 15.51
CA ARG A 159 5.24 -14.31 15.80
C ARG A 159 6.39 -14.37 14.80
N VAL A 160 6.31 -13.62 13.71
CA VAL A 160 7.40 -13.56 12.71
C VAL A 160 8.54 -12.71 13.27
N ASP A 161 9.77 -13.23 13.17
CA ASP A 161 10.99 -12.54 13.59
C ASP A 161 11.99 -12.47 12.41
N PRO A 162 12.38 -11.25 11.95
CA PRO A 162 11.91 -9.95 12.41
C PRO A 162 10.45 -9.68 12.05
N LEU A 163 9.79 -8.77 12.78
CA LEU A 163 8.39 -8.40 12.53
C LEU A 163 8.18 -7.98 11.07
N PRO A 164 7.04 -8.35 10.45
CA PRO A 164 6.75 -8.00 9.08
C PRO A 164 6.44 -6.50 8.97
N THR A 165 6.63 -5.91 7.79
CA THR A 165 6.11 -4.55 7.56
C THR A 165 4.58 -4.54 7.52
N ALA A 166 3.97 -3.36 7.62
CA ALA A 166 2.53 -3.22 7.47
C ALA A 166 2.02 -3.77 6.11
N GLU A 167 2.78 -3.56 5.03
CA GLU A 167 2.47 -4.06 3.69
C GLU A 167 2.52 -5.59 3.63
N ALA A 168 3.52 -6.20 4.27
CA ALA A 168 3.66 -7.65 4.33
C ALA A 168 2.52 -8.26 5.16
N ALA A 169 2.17 -7.66 6.30
CA ALA A 169 1.03 -8.08 7.11
C ALA A 169 -0.30 -7.93 6.34
N TYR A 170 -0.49 -6.83 5.61
CA TYR A 170 -1.63 -6.65 4.72
C TYR A 170 -1.73 -7.76 3.67
N ALA A 171 -0.61 -8.16 3.06
CA ALA A 171 -0.57 -9.27 2.12
C ALA A 171 -0.95 -10.61 2.77
N MET A 172 -0.51 -10.86 4.01
CA MET A 172 -0.92 -12.05 4.78
C MET A 172 -2.43 -12.08 5.01
N VAL A 173 -3.02 -10.97 5.45
CA VAL A 173 -4.47 -10.87 5.69
C VAL A 173 -5.26 -11.03 4.39
N ARG A 174 -4.81 -10.44 3.28
CA ARG A 174 -5.45 -10.63 1.97
C ARG A 174 -5.44 -12.08 1.51
N LYS A 175 -4.32 -12.78 1.70
CA LYS A 175 -4.21 -14.21 1.38
C LYS A 175 -5.20 -15.04 2.19
N GLU A 176 -5.33 -14.76 3.48
CA GLU A 176 -6.32 -15.44 4.33
C GLU A 176 -7.76 -15.10 3.94
N ALA A 177 -8.06 -13.83 3.65
CA ALA A 177 -9.39 -13.43 3.20
C ALA A 177 -9.81 -14.20 1.92
N ALA A 178 -8.90 -14.35 0.96
CA ALA A 178 -9.14 -15.16 -0.23
C ALA A 178 -9.32 -16.65 0.11
N HIS A 179 -8.53 -17.16 1.06
CA HIS A 179 -8.62 -18.54 1.52
C HIS A 179 -9.96 -18.86 2.18
N GLN A 180 -10.51 -17.96 2.99
CA GLN A 180 -11.82 -18.14 3.62
C GLN A 180 -12.98 -18.15 2.62
N VAL A 181 -12.86 -17.38 1.54
CA VAL A 181 -13.83 -17.42 0.43
C VAL A 181 -13.78 -18.77 -0.30
N ILE A 182 -12.58 -19.30 -0.54
CA ILE A 182 -12.38 -20.59 -1.23
C ILE A 182 -12.85 -21.77 -0.36
N LEU A 183 -12.54 -21.74 0.94
CA LEU A 183 -12.85 -22.84 1.86
C LEU A 183 -14.26 -22.77 2.46
N GLY A 184 -15.05 -21.73 2.15
CA GLY A 184 -16.45 -21.66 2.55
C GLY A 184 -16.65 -21.72 4.06
N ALA A 185 -15.98 -20.84 4.81
CA ALA A 185 -16.26 -20.69 6.24
C ALA A 185 -17.71 -20.19 6.43
N THR A 186 -18.56 -21.14 6.82
CA THR A 186 -19.98 -21.04 7.12
C THR A 186 -20.35 -19.78 7.90
N ASN A 187 -21.12 -18.89 7.26
CA ASN A 187 -22.46 -18.51 7.72
C ASN A 187 -23.22 -17.84 6.57
N SER A 188 -24.41 -18.37 6.33
CA SER A 188 -25.39 -17.93 5.34
C SER A 188 -25.71 -16.44 5.50
N GLU A 189 -25.48 -15.65 4.46
CA GLU A 189 -26.48 -14.74 3.94
C GLU A 189 -26.24 -14.53 2.43
N THR A 190 -27.29 -14.85 1.69
CA THR A 190 -27.41 -14.84 0.24
C THR A 190 -27.08 -13.49 -0.38
N HIS A 191 -26.28 -13.47 -1.45
CA HIS A 191 -26.61 -12.82 -2.73
C HIS A 191 -25.77 -13.43 -3.85
N GLY A 192 -26.42 -13.65 -5.01
CA GLY A 192 -25.90 -14.37 -6.18
C GLY A 192 -24.60 -13.79 -6.74
N VAL A 193 -23.82 -14.51 -7.54
CA VAL A 193 -24.22 -15.19 -8.78
C VAL A 193 -23.29 -16.38 -8.99
N ALA A 194 -23.84 -17.60 -9.01
CA ALA A 194 -23.12 -18.77 -9.52
C ALA A 194 -23.45 -18.91 -11.01
N THR A 195 -22.54 -18.50 -11.88
CA THR A 195 -22.58 -18.82 -13.32
C THR A 195 -22.28 -20.30 -13.49
N GLY A 196 -23.34 -21.12 -13.44
CA GLY A 196 -23.31 -22.53 -13.80
C GLY A 196 -23.13 -22.70 -15.31
N LEU A 197 -22.07 -23.39 -15.71
CA LEU A 197 -21.96 -23.99 -17.04
C LEU A 197 -22.93 -25.18 -17.10
N VAL A 198 -24.15 -24.92 -17.59
CA VAL A 198 -25.08 -25.96 -18.03
C VAL A 198 -24.78 -26.24 -19.50
N ALA A 199 -24.11 -27.35 -19.79
CA ALA A 199 -24.08 -27.89 -21.14
C ALA A 199 -25.41 -28.62 -21.39
N ALA A 200 -26.28 -27.99 -22.17
CA ALA A 200 -27.52 -28.59 -22.66
C ALA A 200 -27.17 -29.66 -23.72
N GLU A 201 -27.70 -30.86 -23.55
CA GLU A 201 -27.70 -31.91 -24.56
C GLU A 201 -28.69 -31.53 -25.66
N THR A 202 -28.22 -31.45 -26.91
CA THR A 202 -29.07 -31.43 -28.10
C THR A 202 -28.58 -32.50 -29.08
N ASP A 203 -29.52 -33.35 -29.49
CA ASP A 203 -29.37 -34.38 -30.52
C ASP A 203 -28.87 -33.80 -31.86
N GLY A 204 -27.92 -34.51 -32.48
CA GLY A 204 -27.37 -34.13 -33.78
C GLY A 204 -26.40 -35.17 -34.35
N THR A 205 -26.88 -35.90 -35.37
CA THR A 205 -26.26 -36.92 -36.21
C THR A 205 -24.87 -36.62 -36.80
N GLY A 206 -23.97 -37.62 -36.73
CA GLY A 206 -23.04 -38.01 -37.80
C GLY A 206 -21.56 -37.58 -37.70
N LEU A 207 -20.63 -38.51 -37.42
CA LEU A 207 -19.80 -39.24 -38.39
C LEU A 207 -18.70 -40.03 -37.66
N ALA A 208 -18.46 -41.27 -38.09
CA ALA A 208 -17.55 -42.23 -37.48
C ALA A 208 -16.09 -42.05 -37.92
N THR A 209 -15.14 -42.22 -36.99
CA THR A 209 -13.91 -43.00 -37.26
C THR A 209 -13.52 -43.82 -36.01
N LYS A 210 -13.19 -45.09 -36.25
CA LYS A 210 -12.96 -46.15 -35.27
C LYS A 210 -11.59 -46.02 -34.60
N SER A 211 -11.49 -46.28 -33.29
CA SER A 211 -10.67 -47.40 -32.78
C SER A 211 -10.79 -47.61 -31.26
N PHE A 212 -11.10 -48.87 -30.94
CA PHE A 212 -10.98 -49.62 -29.68
C PHE A 212 -10.16 -49.01 -28.53
N ARG A 213 -10.69 -49.09 -27.28
CA ARG A 213 -10.24 -50.05 -26.23
C ARG A 213 -10.99 -49.89 -24.89
N LYS A 214 -11.54 -51.03 -24.43
CA LYS A 214 -11.66 -51.60 -23.07
C LYS A 214 -11.91 -50.71 -21.83
N PHE A 215 -12.98 -51.10 -21.13
CA PHE A 215 -13.19 -51.17 -19.68
C PHE A 215 -11.88 -51.23 -18.84
N ASP A 216 -11.76 -50.37 -17.81
CA ASP A 216 -11.77 -50.76 -16.37
C ASP A 216 -11.15 -49.69 -15.44
N GLY A 217 -11.76 -49.55 -14.26
CA GLY A 217 -11.00 -49.52 -13.00
C GLY A 217 -10.51 -48.17 -12.44
N LYS A 218 -11.27 -47.65 -11.46
CA LYS A 218 -10.78 -46.81 -10.36
C LYS A 218 -9.43 -47.31 -9.81
N LYS A 219 -8.41 -46.44 -9.70
CA LYS A 219 -7.23 -46.67 -8.85
C LYS A 219 -7.07 -45.59 -7.78
N LYS A 220 -7.17 -46.01 -6.52
CA LYS A 220 -6.66 -45.32 -5.33
C LYS A 220 -5.13 -45.35 -5.38
N THR A 221 -4.46 -44.23 -5.09
CA THR A 221 -3.00 -44.19 -4.92
C THR A 221 -2.66 -44.51 -3.46
N THR A 222 -2.01 -45.64 -3.23
CA THR A 222 -1.35 -45.97 -1.96
C THR A 222 0.06 -45.40 -1.97
N ARG A 223 0.45 -44.69 -0.90
CA ARG A 223 1.78 -44.12 -0.70
C ARG A 223 2.77 -45.25 -0.36
N GLU A 224 3.71 -45.53 -1.25
CA GLU A 224 4.73 -46.56 -1.03
C GLU A 224 5.78 -46.13 0.00
N ASP A 225 6.13 -47.05 0.89
CA ASP A 225 7.14 -46.86 1.93
C ASP A 225 8.56 -47.06 1.35
N LYS A 226 9.31 -45.96 1.27
CA LYS A 226 10.68 -45.90 0.72
C LYS A 226 11.76 -46.14 1.78
N SER A 227 11.40 -46.62 2.96
CA SER A 227 12.29 -46.93 4.09
C SER A 227 13.44 -47.90 3.74
N HIS A 228 13.30 -48.71 2.68
CA HIS A 228 14.29 -49.69 2.25
C HIS A 228 15.42 -49.14 1.35
N LEU A 229 15.27 -47.93 0.80
CA LEU A 229 16.30 -47.32 -0.03
C LEU A 229 17.41 -46.78 0.88
N LYS A 230 18.68 -47.14 0.65
CA LYS A 230 19.84 -46.59 1.37
C LYS A 230 20.82 -45.97 0.38
N CYS A 231 21.32 -44.79 0.70
CA CYS A 231 22.32 -44.10 -0.10
C CYS A 231 23.73 -44.57 0.28
N GLU A 232 24.50 -45.01 -0.72
CA GLU A 232 25.86 -45.53 -0.52
C GLU A 232 26.89 -44.45 -0.17
N GLU A 233 26.63 -43.17 -0.45
CA GLU A 233 27.58 -42.08 -0.19
C GLU A 233 27.38 -41.38 1.17
N CYS A 234 26.16 -41.36 1.72
CA CYS A 234 25.88 -40.72 3.02
C CYS A 234 25.36 -41.70 4.10
N GLY A 235 25.11 -42.96 3.74
CA GLY A 235 24.65 -44.00 4.67
C GLY A 235 23.21 -43.88 5.15
N MET A 236 22.47 -42.84 4.74
CA MET A 236 21.09 -42.58 5.18
C MET A 236 20.05 -43.33 4.34
N SER A 237 18.92 -43.67 4.95
CA SER A 237 17.78 -44.32 4.29
C SER A 237 16.80 -43.32 3.65
N ARG A 238 15.91 -43.81 2.78
CA ARG A 238 14.82 -43.12 2.06
C ARG A 238 15.17 -42.37 0.77
N HIS A 239 16.41 -42.42 0.28
CA HIS A 239 16.77 -41.86 -1.02
C HIS A 239 17.91 -42.64 -1.70
N THR A 240 18.03 -42.49 -3.03
CA THR A 240 19.11 -43.05 -3.87
C THR A 240 20.08 -41.94 -4.31
N LYS A 241 21.26 -42.31 -4.83
CA LYS A 241 22.34 -41.40 -5.22
C LYS A 241 21.90 -40.24 -6.13
N ASP A 242 20.98 -40.48 -7.06
CA ASP A 242 20.44 -39.46 -7.97
C ASP A 242 19.63 -38.35 -7.26
N HIS A 243 19.12 -38.61 -6.05
CA HIS A 243 18.35 -37.63 -5.28
C HIS A 243 19.21 -36.84 -4.25
N MET A 244 20.50 -37.16 -4.13
CA MET A 244 21.40 -36.57 -3.13
C MET A 244 21.60 -35.04 -3.32
N PHE A 245 21.60 -34.56 -4.57
CA PHE A 245 21.85 -33.15 -4.88
C PHE A 245 20.72 -32.21 -4.43
N ARG A 246 19.52 -32.74 -4.17
CA ARG A 246 18.38 -31.93 -3.73
C ARG A 246 18.33 -31.75 -2.21
N ASP A 247 18.82 -32.74 -1.46
CA ASP A 247 18.82 -32.73 0.01
C ASP A 247 20.10 -32.10 0.61
N TYR A 248 21.21 -32.04 -0.15
CA TYR A 248 22.47 -31.43 0.30
C TYR A 248 22.41 -29.92 0.58
N ARG A 249 21.35 -29.23 0.15
CA ARG A 249 21.15 -27.80 0.41
C ARG A 249 20.53 -27.51 1.79
N ILE A 250 19.90 -28.51 2.42
CA ILE A 250 19.18 -28.33 3.69
C ILE A 250 20.10 -28.60 4.90
N SER A 251 21.12 -29.45 4.77
CA SER A 251 21.98 -29.83 5.89
C SER A 251 23.08 -28.81 6.26
N ARG A 252 23.50 -27.91 5.35
CA ARG A 252 24.58 -26.93 5.62
C ARG A 252 24.15 -25.64 6.34
N MET A 253 22.87 -25.46 6.66
CA MET A 253 22.39 -24.28 7.40
C MET A 253 22.27 -24.49 8.91
N VAL A 254 22.38 -25.72 9.41
CA VAL A 254 22.20 -26.03 10.84
C VAL A 254 23.50 -25.96 11.65
N ASP A 255 24.68 -26.13 11.03
CA ASP A 255 25.97 -26.18 11.77
C ASP A 255 26.80 -24.87 11.73
N ARG A 256 26.17 -23.70 11.58
CA ARG A 256 26.88 -22.41 11.67
C ARG A 256 26.37 -21.48 12.79
N TRP A 257 25.65 -22.03 13.76
CA TRP A 257 25.37 -21.40 15.06
C TRP A 257 25.32 -22.51 16.13
N ALA A 258 26.50 -22.98 16.52
CA ALA A 258 26.80 -23.63 17.79
C ALA A 258 28.15 -23.09 18.26
#